data_AF-X1GGG0-F1
#
_entry.id   AF-X1GGG0-F1
#
_cell.length_a   1.000
_cell.length_b   1.000
_cell.length_c   1.000
_cell.angle_alpha   90.00
_cell.angle_beta   90.00
_cell.angle_gamma   90.00
#
_symmetry.space_group_name_H-M   'P 1'
#
loop_
_entity.id
_entity.type
_entity.pdbx_description
1 polymer ?
#
loop_
_entity_poly.entity_id
_entity_poly.type
_entity_poly.pdbx_seq_one_letter_code
_entity_poly.pdbx_strand_id
1 'polypeptide(L)'
;MTNDIVRVRQLTSEIDGWLSDSEGELLYNLAKEVPSGQAIVELGSWKGKSTVWLAKGTEAGQRDKVYSIDPHSGSKAHVSEGEMNTYTAFLTNLTKARVQATVVPLVTTSDKAVRRWRDGVGLLWADAS
;
A
#
# COMPACT_ATOMS: atom_id res chain seq x y z
N MET A 1 5.94 14.84 -16.17
CA MET A 1 6.14 13.86 -15.07
C MET A 1 7.51 14.09 -14.47
N THR A 2 7.61 14.15 -13.14
CA THR A 2 8.89 14.19 -12.43
C THR A 2 9.63 12.85 -12.61
N ASN A 3 10.97 12.87 -12.55
CA ASN A 3 11.78 11.64 -12.67
C ASN A 3 11.42 10.57 -11.63
N ASP A 4 10.92 10.98 -10.46
CA ASP A 4 10.52 10.05 -9.40
C ASP A 4 9.31 9.21 -9.80
N ILE A 5 8.26 9.81 -10.37
CA ILE A 5 7.05 9.09 -10.79
C ILE A 5 7.36 8.02 -11.84
N VAL A 6 8.20 8.35 -12.83
CA VAL A 6 8.62 7.40 -13.87
C VAL A 6 9.33 6.20 -13.25
N ARG A 7 10.17 6.44 -12.23
CA ARG A 7 10.87 5.37 -11.51
C ARG A 7 9.92 4.51 -10.69
N VAL A 8 8.93 5.10 -10.01
CA VAL A 8 7.94 4.32 -9.25
C VAL A 8 7.07 3.48 -10.18
N ARG A 9 6.69 4.02 -11.34
CA ARG A 9 5.98 3.27 -12.40
C ARG A 9 6.76 2.03 -12.85
N GLN A 10 8.07 2.18 -13.11
CA GLN A 10 8.94 1.05 -13.45
C GLN A 10 9.09 0.04 -12.30
N LEU A 11 9.17 0.52 -11.06
CA LEU A 11 9.27 -0.37 -9.89
C LEU A 11 7.99 -1.20 -9.67
N THR A 12 6.84 -0.66 -10.03
CA THR A 12 5.52 -1.27 -9.78
C THR A 12 4.96 -2.03 -10.99
N SER A 13 5.57 -1.91 -12.17
CA SER A 13 5.11 -2.60 -13.38
C SER A 13 5.24 -4.13 -13.33
N GLU A 14 6.15 -4.64 -12.48
CA GLU A 14 6.33 -6.09 -12.26
C GLU A 14 5.54 -6.62 -11.05
N ILE A 15 4.83 -5.74 -10.33
CA ILE A 15 3.97 -6.15 -9.23
C ILE A 15 2.59 -6.42 -9.80
N ASP A 16 2.13 -7.67 -9.70
CA ASP A 16 0.75 -8.01 -10.03
C ASP A 16 -0.21 -7.09 -9.27
N GLY A 17 -1.21 -6.53 -9.96
CA GLY A 17 -2.22 -5.64 -9.37
C GLY A 17 -3.08 -4.99 -10.43
N TRP A 18 -4.32 -4.69 -10.06
CA TRP A 18 -5.29 -4.00 -10.92
C TRP A 18 -5.14 -2.48 -10.95
N LEU A 19 -4.28 -1.91 -10.09
CA LEU A 19 -4.00 -0.48 -10.04
C LEU A 19 -3.40 0.00 -11.38
N SER A 20 -4.05 0.97 -12.00
CA SER A 20 -3.54 1.67 -13.18
C SER A 20 -2.41 2.64 -12.82
N ASP A 21 -1.60 3.01 -13.81
CA ASP A 21 -0.52 3.97 -13.58
C ASP A 21 -1.05 5.36 -13.17
N SER A 22 -2.18 5.80 -13.73
CA SER A 22 -2.81 7.07 -13.35
C SER A 22 -3.30 7.09 -11.91
N GLU A 23 -3.84 5.96 -11.41
CA GLU A 23 -4.22 5.82 -10.01
C GLU A 23 -2.98 5.80 -9.12
N GLY A 24 -1.92 5.08 -9.51
CA GLY A 24 -0.65 5.10 -8.81
C GLY A 24 -0.04 6.50 -8.69
N GLU A 25 -0.06 7.27 -9.78
CA GLU A 25 0.38 8.67 -9.80
C GLU A 25 -0.46 9.56 -8.87
N LEU A 26 -1.78 9.35 -8.83
CA LEU A 26 -2.65 10.04 -7.89
C LEU A 26 -2.29 9.68 -6.43
N LEU A 27 -2.15 8.40 -6.10
CA LEU A 27 -1.80 7.94 -4.76
C LEU A 27 -0.44 8.49 -4.29
N TYR A 28 0.55 8.55 -5.20
CA TYR A 28 1.84 9.16 -4.91
C TYR A 28 1.70 10.62 -4.48
N ASN A 29 0.96 11.41 -5.26
CA ASN A 29 0.81 12.84 -5.00
C ASN A 29 0.02 13.09 -3.71
N LEU A 30 -1.05 12.33 -3.48
CA LEU A 30 -1.81 12.41 -2.23
C LEU A 30 -0.96 12.04 -1.01
N ALA A 31 -0.22 10.93 -1.07
CA ALA A 31 0.65 10.49 0.03
C ALA A 31 1.80 11.46 0.31
N LYS A 32 2.29 12.16 -0.71
CA LYS A 32 3.31 13.21 -0.58
C LYS A 32 2.81 14.42 0.19
N GLU A 33 1.52 14.73 0.08
CA GLU A 33 0.89 15.91 0.69
C GLU A 33 0.33 15.66 2.09
N VAL A 34 0.39 14.41 2.59
CA VAL A 34 -0.05 14.09 3.96
C VAL A 34 0.74 14.91 4.99
N PRO A 35 0.06 15.58 5.94
CA PRO A 35 0.73 16.33 6.99
C PRO A 35 1.51 15.42 7.94
N SER A 36 2.67 15.90 8.39
CA SER A 36 3.52 15.16 9.32
C SER A 36 2.76 14.73 10.58
N GLY A 37 2.92 13.46 10.96
CA GLY A 37 2.28 12.86 12.12
C GLY A 37 0.89 12.29 11.84
N GLN A 38 0.39 12.39 10.60
CA GLN A 38 -0.83 11.71 10.19
C GLN A 38 -0.50 10.42 9.43
N ALA A 39 -1.27 9.38 9.70
CA ALA A 39 -1.11 8.09 9.05
C ALA A 39 -1.69 8.09 7.62
N ILE A 40 -1.03 7.32 6.75
CA ILE A 40 -1.60 6.84 5.49
C ILE A 40 -2.12 5.44 5.76
N VAL A 41 -3.41 5.20 5.49
CA VAL A 41 -4.04 3.89 5.72
C VAL A 41 -4.48 3.31 4.39
N GLU A 42 -4.12 2.06 4.15
CA GLU A 42 -4.55 1.26 3.00
C GLU A 42 -5.35 0.06 3.49
N LEU A 43 -6.53 -0.16 2.91
CA LEU A 43 -7.34 -1.35 3.11
C LEU A 43 -7.29 -2.20 1.84
N GLY A 44 -6.78 -3.43 1.95
CA GLY A 44 -6.54 -4.31 0.80
C GLY A 44 -5.20 -4.00 0.13
N SER A 45 -4.13 -4.65 0.58
CA SER A 45 -2.78 -4.43 0.05
C SER A 45 -2.33 -5.51 -0.93
N TRP A 46 -2.96 -6.69 -0.89
CA TRP A 46 -2.68 -7.86 -1.75
C TRP A 46 -1.18 -8.14 -1.94
N LYS A 47 -0.60 -7.81 -3.10
CA LYS A 47 0.82 -7.99 -3.44
C LYS A 47 1.63 -6.68 -3.38
N GLY A 48 1.00 -5.56 -3.02
CA GLY A 48 1.66 -4.33 -2.60
C GLY A 48 1.82 -3.26 -3.68
N LYS A 49 1.10 -3.35 -4.81
CA LYS A 49 1.27 -2.41 -5.94
C LYS A 49 0.96 -0.97 -5.51
N SER A 50 -0.23 -0.73 -4.95
CA SER A 50 -0.65 0.55 -4.38
C SER A 50 0.17 0.95 -3.17
N THR A 51 0.52 -0.01 -2.30
CA THR A 51 1.34 0.23 -1.11
C THR A 51 2.69 0.86 -1.46
N VAL A 52 3.34 0.39 -2.53
CA VAL A 52 4.61 0.95 -3.00
C VAL A 52 4.44 2.39 -3.51
N TRP A 53 3.36 2.68 -4.23
CA TRP A 53 3.04 4.06 -4.67
C TRP A 53 2.85 4.99 -3.48
N LEU A 54 2.06 4.58 -2.48
CA LEU A 54 1.83 5.33 -1.24
C LEU A 54 3.14 5.58 -0.48
N ALA A 55 3.95 4.54 -0.31
CA ALA A 55 5.22 4.63 0.42
C ALA A 55 6.23 5.53 -0.29
N LYS A 56 6.31 5.47 -1.62
CA LYS A 56 7.19 6.36 -2.39
C LYS A 56 6.71 7.80 -2.38
N GLY A 57 5.39 8.02 -2.41
CA GLY A 57 4.79 9.35 -2.28
C GLY A 57 5.17 10.02 -0.97
N THR A 58 4.93 9.34 0.16
CA THR A 58 5.29 9.89 1.47
C THR A 58 6.80 10.00 1.68
N GLU A 59 7.62 9.11 1.09
CA GLU A 59 9.09 9.23 1.11
C GLU A 59 9.61 10.54 0.49
N ALA A 60 8.87 11.07 -0.50
CA ALA A 60 9.11 12.36 -1.15
C ALA A 60 8.41 13.55 -0.45
N GLY A 61 7.64 13.28 0.61
CA GLY A 61 6.95 14.25 1.45
C GLY A 61 7.45 14.20 2.89
N GLN A 62 6.53 14.04 3.84
CA GLN A 62 6.83 14.07 5.28
C GLN A 62 7.33 12.75 5.87
N ARG A 63 7.38 11.67 5.07
CA ARG A 63 7.80 10.32 5.48
C ARG A 63 6.94 9.71 6.59
N ASP A 64 5.65 9.98 6.54
CA ASP A 64 4.67 9.37 7.40
C ASP A 64 4.57 7.85 7.16
N LYS A 65 4.01 7.13 8.14
CA LYS A 65 3.86 5.68 8.03
C LYS A 65 2.67 5.31 7.15
N VAL A 66 2.89 4.31 6.30
CA VAL A 66 1.84 3.65 5.52
C VAL A 66 1.42 2.38 6.24
N TYR A 67 0.21 2.36 6.78
CA TYR A 67 -0.38 1.19 7.41
C TYR A 67 -1.22 0.43 6.39
N SER A 68 -0.74 -0.74 5.99
CA SER A 68 -1.44 -1.63 5.03
C SER A 68 -2.19 -2.70 5.80
N ILE A 69 -3.50 -2.80 5.59
CA ILE A 69 -4.38 -3.70 6.33
C ILE A 69 -4.97 -4.72 5.37
N ASP A 70 -4.53 -5.96 5.50
CA ASP A 70 -4.98 -7.08 4.66
C ASP A 70 -4.81 -8.41 5.41
N PRO A 71 -5.81 -9.30 5.45
CA PRO A 71 -5.66 -10.63 6.04
C PRO A 71 -4.63 -11.51 5.33
N HIS A 72 -4.33 -11.22 4.05
CA HIS A 72 -3.49 -11.98 3.13
C HIS A 72 -3.86 -13.46 2.98
N SER A 73 -5.04 -13.89 3.45
CA SER A 73 -5.53 -15.26 3.34
C SER A 73 -6.31 -15.54 2.04
N GLY A 74 -6.29 -14.58 1.10
CA GLY A 74 -7.14 -14.57 -0.09
C GLY A 74 -8.60 -14.20 0.23
N SER A 75 -9.26 -13.48 -0.67
CA SER A 75 -10.73 -13.43 -0.70
C SER A 75 -11.26 -14.81 -1.13
N LYS A 76 -12.56 -15.11 -0.93
CA LYS A 76 -13.14 -16.38 -1.40
C LYS A 76 -12.88 -16.62 -2.90
N ALA A 77 -12.83 -15.55 -3.71
CA ALA A 77 -12.53 -15.61 -5.13
C ALA A 77 -11.06 -15.95 -5.41
N HIS A 78 -10.11 -15.40 -4.65
CA HIS A 78 -8.68 -15.66 -4.84
C HIS A 78 -8.25 -17.06 -4.37
N VAL A 79 -8.91 -17.60 -3.34
CA VAL A 79 -8.67 -18.98 -2.90
C VAL A 79 -9.08 -19.99 -3.98
N SER A 80 -10.18 -19.75 -4.71
CA SER A 80 -10.57 -20.60 -5.85
C SER A 80 -9.59 -20.55 -7.03
N GLU A 81 -8.80 -19.48 -7.12
CA GLU A 81 -7.75 -19.29 -8.15
C GLU A 81 -6.37 -19.79 -7.68
N GLY A 82 -6.28 -20.39 -6.49
CA GLY A 82 -5.04 -20.94 -5.93
C GLY A 82 -4.16 -19.92 -5.19
N GLU A 83 -4.58 -18.66 -5.10
CA GLU A 83 -3.88 -17.62 -4.34
C GLU A 83 -4.29 -17.61 -2.86
N MET A 84 -3.88 -18.64 -2.14
CA MET A 84 -4.19 -18.81 -0.71
C MET A 84 -3.42 -17.85 0.22
N ASN A 85 -2.27 -17.33 -0.21
CA ASN A 85 -1.47 -16.42 0.61
C ASN A 85 -0.65 -15.43 -0.23
N THR A 86 -0.93 -14.14 -0.07
CA THR A 86 -0.25 -13.06 -0.82
C THR A 86 0.82 -12.34 0.00
N TYR A 87 0.94 -12.64 1.29
CA TYR A 87 1.83 -11.93 2.21
C TYR A 87 3.31 -12.09 1.85
N THR A 88 3.73 -13.28 1.41
CA THR A 88 5.12 -13.51 0.99
C THR A 88 5.49 -12.67 -0.24
N ALA A 89 4.59 -12.60 -1.23
CA ALA A 89 4.78 -11.77 -2.41
C ALA A 89 4.78 -10.29 -2.04
N PHE A 90 3.85 -9.86 -1.18
CA PHE A 90 3.80 -8.52 -0.62
C PHE A 90 5.12 -8.09 0.02
N LEU A 91 5.65 -8.87 0.97
CA LEU A 91 6.93 -8.57 1.62
C LEU A 91 8.10 -8.55 0.62
N THR A 92 8.11 -9.46 -0.35
CA THR A 92 9.13 -9.50 -1.41
C THR A 92 9.11 -8.21 -2.22
N ASN A 93 7.93 -7.72 -2.59
CA ASN A 93 7.77 -6.50 -3.37
C ASN A 93 8.14 -5.25 -2.56
N LEU A 94 7.76 -5.17 -1.28
CA LEU A 94 8.22 -4.08 -0.40
C LEU A 94 9.75 -4.04 -0.27
N THR A 95 10.38 -5.22 -0.21
CA THR A 95 11.85 -5.36 -0.14
C THR A 95 12.51 -4.86 -1.43
N LYS A 96 12.02 -5.31 -2.60
CA LYS A 96 12.51 -4.86 -3.91
C LYS A 96 12.37 -3.35 -4.08
N ALA A 97 11.25 -2.79 -3.64
CA ALA A 97 10.98 -1.34 -3.67
C ALA A 97 11.72 -0.55 -2.57
N ARG A 98 12.34 -1.23 -1.60
CA ARG A 98 13.05 -0.65 -0.45
C ARG A 98 12.20 0.30 0.40
N VAL A 99 10.96 -0.10 0.69
CA VAL A 99 9.99 0.72 1.45
C VAL A 99 9.62 0.11 2.82
N GLN A 100 10.29 -0.96 3.23
CA GLN A 100 9.98 -1.69 4.48
C GLN A 100 10.08 -0.83 5.74
N ALA A 101 10.91 0.22 5.72
CA ALA A 101 11.02 1.15 6.85
C ALA A 101 9.82 2.12 6.94
N THR A 102 9.12 2.34 5.83
CA THR A 102 8.00 3.29 5.68
C THR A 102 6.65 2.59 5.89
N VAL A 103 6.56 1.32 5.51
CA VAL A 103 5.32 0.53 5.56
C VAL A 103 5.22 -0.27 6.85
N VAL A 104 4.05 -0.25 7.47
CA VAL A 104 3.67 -1.05 8.64
C VAL A 104 2.54 -2.01 8.24
N PRO A 105 2.84 -3.28 7.94
CA PRO A 105 1.82 -4.26 7.58
C PRO A 105 1.02 -4.72 8.81
N LEU A 106 -0.31 -4.67 8.71
CA LEU A 106 -1.24 -5.22 9.68
C LEU A 106 -1.98 -6.41 9.06
N VAL A 107 -1.48 -7.61 9.32
CA VAL A 107 -2.06 -8.87 8.79
C VAL A 107 -3.35 -9.22 9.55
N THR A 108 -4.43 -8.54 9.22
CA THR A 108 -5.72 -8.64 9.91
C THR A 108 -6.86 -8.09 9.06
N THR A 109 -8.09 -8.30 9.49
CA THR A 109 -9.28 -7.72 8.85
C THR A 109 -9.49 -6.26 9.29
N SER A 110 -10.07 -5.44 8.41
CA SER A 110 -10.30 -4.01 8.69
C SER A 110 -11.17 -3.76 9.94
N ASP A 111 -12.17 -4.61 10.19
CA ASP A 111 -13.04 -4.55 11.38
C ASP A 111 -12.28 -4.78 12.69
N LYS A 112 -11.18 -5.55 12.67
CA LYS A 112 -10.32 -5.77 13.82
C LYS A 112 -9.32 -4.63 13.98
N ALA A 113 -8.75 -4.14 12.87
CA ALA A 113 -7.79 -3.04 12.88
C ALA A 113 -8.41 -1.75 13.46
N VAL A 114 -9.61 -1.37 12.99
CA VAL A 114 -10.26 -0.11 13.38
C VAL A 114 -10.54 -0.01 14.88
N ARG A 115 -10.81 -1.13 15.57
CA ARG A 115 -11.12 -1.14 17.01
C ARG A 115 -9.97 -0.59 17.87
N ARG A 116 -8.74 -0.74 17.38
CA ARG A 116 -7.51 -0.33 18.08
C ARG A 116 -6.90 0.95 17.51
N TRP A 117 -7.46 1.48 16.43
CA TRP A 117 -6.93 2.66 15.77
C TRP A 117 -7.17 3.92 16.63
N ARG A 118 -6.13 4.74 16.78
CA ARG A 118 -6.16 5.98 17.57
C ARG A 118 -5.46 7.15 16.90
N ASP A 119 -4.65 6.88 15.88
CA ASP A 119 -3.86 7.92 15.20
C ASP A 119 -4.72 8.71 14.21
N GLY A 120 -4.34 9.97 13.95
CA GLY A 120 -4.98 10.77 12.90
C GLY A 120 -4.70 10.17 11.52
N VAL A 121 -5.69 10.18 10.63
CA VAL A 121 -5.56 9.66 9.25
C VAL A 121 -5.57 10.84 8.28
N GLY A 122 -4.48 11.00 7.54
CA GLY A 122 -4.34 12.05 6.52
C GLY A 122 -4.67 11.57 5.11
N LEU A 123 -4.62 10.26 4.89
CA LEU A 123 -5.05 9.61 3.66
C LEU A 123 -5.60 8.22 3.98
N LEU A 124 -6.79 7.92 3.45
CA LEU A 124 -7.38 6.58 3.45
C LEU A 124 -7.56 6.12 2.01
N TRP A 125 -6.90 5.03 1.64
CA TRP A 125 -7.11 4.30 0.40
C TRP A 125 -7.88 3.01 0.70
N ALA A 126 -9.07 2.86 0.10
CA ALA A 126 -9.93 1.71 0.31
C ALA A 126 -10.11 0.97 -1.03
N ASP A 127 -9.42 -0.17 -1.16
CA ASP A 127 -9.37 -1.00 -2.37
C ASP A 127 -9.60 -2.48 -2.04
N ALA A 128 -10.24 -2.72 -0.88
CA ALA A 128 -10.69 -4.03 -0.46
C ALA A 128 -12.05 -4.36 -1.10
N SER A 129 -12.26 -5.64 -1.39
CA SER A 129 -13.51 -6.21 -1.92
C SER A 129 -14.39 -6.84 -0.84
#